data_AF-A0A9D7TQS3-F1
#
_entry.id   AF-A0A9D7TQS3-F1
#
_cell.length_a   1.000
_cell.length_b   1.000
_cell.length_c   1.000
_cell.angle_alpha   90.00
_cell.angle_beta   90.00
_cell.angle_gamma   90.00
#
_symmetry.space_group_name_H-M   'P 1'
#
loop_
_entity.id
_entity.type
_entity.pdbx_description
1 polymer ?
#
loop_
_entity_poly.entity_id
_entity_poly.type
_entity_poly.pdbx_seq_one_letter_code
_entity_poly.pdbx_strand_id
1 'polypeptide(L)'
;MKYNLDKYLLAALCLWLPAILSATHNRAGEITYKQIGPFSIEMTITTYTKASSVAADRDSLDVYWGDGSNEWVKRNNAITRFEPNDIKVNFYTALHTYPGAATFTISFIDPNRIGGILNVNYPNSIDIPFFLSTTFTLLDQQFQGYNNSAVLLQPPIDIGCVNKLFYS
;
A
#
# COMPACT_ATOMS: atom_id res chain seq x y z
N MET A 1 -36.84 30.80 -33.50
CA MET A 1 -36.32 30.41 -32.18
C MET A 1 -35.88 28.95 -32.27
N LYS A 2 -34.63 28.69 -32.65
CA LYS A 2 -34.09 27.33 -32.84
C LYS A 2 -33.64 26.81 -31.47
N TYR A 3 -34.28 25.76 -30.97
CA TYR A 3 -34.01 25.21 -29.64
C TYR A 3 -32.61 24.59 -29.59
N ASN A 4 -31.82 24.95 -28.58
CA ASN A 4 -30.51 24.37 -28.24
C ASN A 4 -30.65 22.93 -27.70
N LEU A 5 -31.52 22.10 -28.28
CA LEU A 5 -31.86 20.75 -27.80
C LEU A 5 -30.62 19.84 -27.75
N ASP A 6 -29.71 20.01 -28.71
CA ASP A 6 -28.47 19.24 -28.85
C ASP A 6 -27.51 19.47 -27.67
N LYS A 7 -27.50 20.68 -27.08
CA LYS A 7 -26.64 21.01 -25.93
C LYS A 7 -27.13 20.36 -24.64
N TYR A 8 -28.46 20.23 -24.47
CA TYR A 8 -29.05 19.55 -23.32
C TYR A 8 -28.94 18.02 -23.43
N LEU A 9 -28.99 17.48 -24.66
CA LEU A 9 -28.75 16.06 -24.92
C LEU A 9 -27.30 15.64 -24.62
N LEU A 10 -26.30 16.46 -25.00
CA LEU A 10 -24.91 16.22 -24.60
C LEU A 10 -24.70 16.33 -23.08
N ALA A 11 -25.33 17.31 -22.43
CA ALA A 11 -25.25 17.47 -20.99
C ALA A 11 -25.89 16.30 -20.22
N ALA A 12 -27.01 15.77 -20.72
CA ALA A 12 -27.70 14.61 -20.15
C ALA A 12 -26.90 13.30 -20.34
N LEU A 13 -26.16 13.16 -21.45
CA LEU A 13 -25.32 11.98 -21.72
C LEU A 13 -24.09 11.91 -20.81
N CYS A 14 -23.50 13.05 -20.45
CA CYS A 14 -22.38 13.11 -19.49
C CYS A 14 -22.79 12.80 -18.03
N LEU A 15 -24.08 12.92 -17.69
CA LEU A 15 -24.60 12.63 -16.35
C LEU A 15 -24.92 11.15 -16.12
N TRP A 16 -24.74 10.29 -17.14
CA TRP A 16 -25.14 8.87 -17.13
C TRP A 16 -23.97 7.87 -17.15
N LEU A 17 -22.73 8.31 -16.93
CA LEU A 17 -21.60 7.40 -16.73
C LEU A 17 -21.15 7.37 -15.26
N PRO A 18 -21.72 6.51 -14.40
CA PRO A 18 -20.97 6.05 -13.25
C PRO A 18 -19.86 5.12 -13.77
N ALA A 19 -18.67 5.67 -13.96
CA ALA A 19 -17.48 4.86 -14.16
C ALA A 19 -17.23 4.04 -12.88
N ILE A 20 -17.52 2.74 -12.94
CA ILE A 20 -17.14 1.81 -11.88
C ILE A 20 -15.62 1.66 -11.93
N LEU A 21 -14.89 2.57 -11.28
CA LEU A 21 -13.46 2.40 -11.04
C LEU A 21 -13.27 1.28 -10.01
N SER A 22 -12.89 0.09 -10.47
CA SER A 22 -12.36 -0.95 -9.59
C SER A 22 -10.86 -0.75 -9.44
N ALA A 23 -10.38 -0.55 -8.21
CA ALA A 23 -8.96 -0.75 -7.90
C ALA A 23 -8.60 -2.23 -8.16
N THR A 24 -7.51 -2.49 -8.87
CA THR A 24 -7.24 -3.82 -9.45
C THR A 24 -6.16 -4.63 -8.72
N HIS A 25 -5.33 -4.02 -7.86
CA HIS A 25 -4.12 -4.68 -7.35
C HIS A 25 -3.87 -4.50 -5.84
N ASN A 26 -3.32 -3.36 -5.41
CA ASN A 26 -3.07 -3.06 -3.99
C ASN A 26 -4.14 -2.10 -3.47
N ARG A 27 -4.77 -2.45 -2.34
CA ARG A 27 -5.81 -1.64 -1.68
C ARG A 27 -5.24 -0.75 -0.61
N ALA A 28 -4.25 -1.25 0.13
CA ALA A 28 -3.53 -0.51 1.15
C ALA A 28 -2.28 -1.28 1.57
N GLY A 29 -1.44 -0.66 2.41
CA GLY A 29 -0.43 -1.36 3.17
C GLY A 29 0.21 -0.45 4.21
N GLU A 30 1.00 -1.04 5.07
CA GLU A 30 1.67 -0.37 6.19
C GLU A 30 3.03 -1.01 6.45
N ILE A 31 3.96 -0.22 7.00
CA ILE A 31 5.22 -0.72 7.53
C ILE A 31 5.22 -0.42 9.03
N THR A 32 5.29 -1.46 9.84
CA THR A 32 5.45 -1.37 11.28
C THR A 32 6.83 -1.87 11.68
N TYR A 33 7.36 -1.39 12.79
CA TYR A 33 8.64 -1.83 13.32
C TYR A 33 8.66 -1.84 14.84
N LYS A 34 9.48 -2.73 15.38
CA LYS A 34 9.79 -2.84 16.81
C LYS A 34 11.29 -2.83 16.99
N GLN A 35 11.81 -1.93 17.82
CA GLN A 35 13.22 -1.98 18.19
C GLN A 35 13.47 -3.16 19.14
N ILE A 36 14.33 -4.08 18.74
CA ILE A 36 14.65 -5.31 19.51
C ILE A 36 16.07 -5.31 20.07
N GLY A 37 16.89 -4.35 19.68
CA GLY A 37 18.26 -4.17 20.16
C GLY A 37 18.75 -2.74 19.93
N PRO A 38 19.99 -2.41 20.34
CA PRO A 38 20.53 -1.06 20.23
C PRO A 38 20.45 -0.51 18.80
N PHE A 39 20.79 -1.36 17.83
CA PHE A 39 20.75 -1.01 16.41
C PHE A 39 19.87 -1.94 15.57
N SER A 40 19.02 -2.75 16.21
CA SER A 40 18.28 -3.81 15.54
C SER A 40 16.78 -3.59 15.65
N ILE A 41 16.08 -3.79 14.54
CA ILE A 41 14.62 -3.76 14.49
C ILE A 41 14.07 -5.07 13.93
N GLU A 42 12.85 -5.38 14.34
CA GLU A 42 11.95 -6.28 13.63
C GLU A 42 10.96 -5.42 12.85
N MET A 43 10.92 -5.58 11.54
CA MET A 43 10.02 -4.85 10.65
C MET A 43 8.96 -5.81 10.12
N THR A 44 7.71 -5.35 10.04
CA THR A 44 6.61 -6.06 9.38
C THR A 44 5.92 -5.15 8.37
N ILE A 45 5.90 -5.59 7.11
CA ILE A 45 5.07 -5.00 6.06
C ILE A 45 3.76 -5.79 6.00
N THR A 46 2.65 -5.09 6.15
CA THR A 46 1.31 -5.63 5.89
C THR A 46 0.82 -5.08 4.56
N THR A 47 0.46 -5.93 3.60
CA THR A 47 -0.19 -5.50 2.35
C THR A 47 -1.59 -6.07 2.25
N TYR A 48 -2.51 -5.24 1.76
CA TYR A 48 -3.90 -5.62 1.50
C TYR A 48 -4.08 -5.64 -0.02
N THR A 49 -4.05 -6.84 -0.61
CA THR A 49 -4.18 -7.02 -2.05
C THR A 49 -5.54 -7.56 -2.42
N LYS A 50 -5.93 -7.40 -3.69
CA LYS A 50 -7.14 -8.02 -4.22
C LYS A 50 -6.93 -9.54 -4.31
N ALA A 51 -7.73 -10.35 -3.61
CA ALA A 51 -7.53 -11.79 -3.54
C ALA A 51 -7.64 -12.49 -4.92
N SER A 52 -8.51 -11.97 -5.80
CA SER A 52 -8.67 -12.47 -7.17
C SER A 52 -7.58 -11.96 -8.14
N SER A 53 -6.61 -11.16 -7.70
CA SER A 53 -5.60 -10.54 -8.55
C SER A 53 -4.25 -11.25 -8.44
N VAL A 54 -3.90 -12.02 -9.48
CA VAL A 54 -2.63 -12.75 -9.54
C VAL A 54 -1.43 -11.79 -9.62
N ALA A 55 -1.57 -10.65 -10.29
CA ALA A 55 -0.47 -9.69 -10.42
C ALA A 55 -0.12 -8.95 -9.12
N ALA A 56 -1.07 -8.86 -8.18
CA ALA A 56 -0.83 -8.30 -6.86
C ALA A 56 -0.29 -9.35 -5.86
N ASP A 57 -0.19 -10.62 -6.27
CA ASP A 57 0.21 -11.72 -5.38
C ASP A 57 1.74 -11.87 -5.33
N ARG A 58 2.42 -10.98 -4.60
CA ARG A 58 3.89 -11.01 -4.47
C ARG A 58 4.34 -11.98 -3.39
N ASP A 59 5.18 -12.96 -3.74
CA ASP A 59 5.76 -13.90 -2.78
C ASP A 59 6.87 -13.29 -1.92
N SER A 60 7.43 -12.16 -2.36
CA SER A 60 8.51 -11.43 -1.72
C SER A 60 8.50 -9.94 -2.14
N LEU A 61 9.11 -9.08 -1.32
CA LEU A 61 9.26 -7.65 -1.55
C LEU A 61 10.74 -7.25 -1.44
N ASP A 62 11.23 -6.40 -2.33
CA ASP A 62 12.56 -5.78 -2.22
C ASP A 62 12.45 -4.56 -1.30
N VAL A 63 13.02 -4.69 -0.10
CA VAL A 63 12.93 -3.70 0.97
C VAL A 63 14.25 -2.94 1.05
N TYR A 64 14.18 -1.62 0.94
CA TYR A 64 15.31 -0.71 1.16
C TYR A 64 15.31 -0.26 2.62
N TRP A 65 16.39 -0.52 3.35
CA TRP A 65 16.47 -0.26 4.78
C TRP A 65 16.81 1.18 5.15
N GLY A 66 17.24 1.98 4.16
CA GLY A 66 17.61 3.39 4.35
C GLY A 66 19.05 3.63 4.80
N ASP A 67 19.87 2.58 4.90
CA ASP A 67 21.30 2.62 5.22
C ASP A 67 22.20 2.27 4.02
N GLY A 68 21.61 2.19 2.83
CA GLY A 68 22.27 1.76 1.59
C GLY A 68 22.15 0.26 1.30
N SER A 69 21.58 -0.53 2.21
CA SER A 69 21.28 -1.94 1.98
C SER A 69 19.83 -2.18 1.55
N ASN A 70 19.61 -3.30 0.86
CA ASN A 70 18.28 -3.83 0.56
C ASN A 70 18.24 -5.36 0.75
N GLU A 71 17.02 -5.88 0.90
CA GLU A 71 16.77 -7.30 1.09
C GLU A 71 15.45 -7.74 0.45
N TRP A 72 15.44 -8.92 -0.18
CA TRP A 72 14.20 -9.61 -0.58
C TRP A 72 13.56 -10.31 0.61
N VAL A 73 12.52 -9.69 1.18
CA VAL A 73 11.77 -10.23 2.31
C VAL A 73 10.64 -11.12 1.81
N LYS A 74 10.62 -12.38 2.23
CA LYS A 74 9.59 -13.36 1.83
C LYS A 74 8.29 -13.18 2.60
N ARG A 75 7.17 -13.44 1.92
CA ARG A 75 5.85 -13.50 2.55
C ARG A 75 5.77 -14.67 3.52
N ASN A 76 5.21 -14.42 4.69
CA ASN A 76 4.84 -15.45 5.64
C ASN A 76 3.47 -16.06 5.29
N ASN A 77 3.48 -17.12 4.48
CA ASN A 77 2.26 -17.81 4.06
C ASN A 77 1.48 -18.49 5.20
N ALA A 78 2.09 -18.72 6.36
CA ALA A 78 1.43 -19.37 7.50
C ALA A 78 0.42 -18.43 8.20
N ILE A 79 0.60 -17.11 8.07
CA ILE A 79 -0.27 -16.09 8.70
C ILE A 79 -0.99 -15.22 7.67
N THR A 80 -0.73 -15.41 6.37
CA THR A 80 -1.52 -14.84 5.28
C THR A 80 -2.98 -15.29 5.42
N ARG A 81 -3.92 -14.36 5.22
CA ARG A 81 -5.35 -14.65 5.35
C ARG A 81 -6.19 -13.95 4.29
N PHE A 82 -7.37 -14.52 4.05
CA PHE A 82 -8.39 -13.96 3.17
C PHE A 82 -9.48 -13.33 4.02
N GLU A 83 -9.85 -12.10 3.68
CA GLU A 83 -10.88 -11.33 4.34
C GLU A 83 -12.07 -11.14 3.38
N PRO A 84 -13.27 -10.81 3.89
CA PRO A 84 -14.41 -10.44 3.05
C PRO A 84 -14.07 -9.31 2.05
N ASN A 85 -14.87 -9.19 1.00
CA ASN A 85 -14.72 -8.19 -0.06
C ASN A 85 -13.49 -8.38 -0.96
N ASP A 86 -13.07 -9.63 -1.20
CA ASP A 86 -11.99 -9.97 -2.15
C ASP A 86 -10.64 -9.35 -1.73
N ILE A 87 -10.30 -9.52 -0.45
CA ILE A 87 -9.09 -8.98 0.19
C ILE A 87 -8.20 -10.14 0.63
N LYS A 88 -6.92 -10.07 0.29
CA LYS A 88 -5.85 -10.94 0.79
C LYS A 88 -4.88 -10.09 1.60
N VAL A 89 -4.68 -10.47 2.86
CA VAL A 89 -3.75 -9.80 3.77
C VAL A 89 -2.46 -10.59 3.82
N ASN A 90 -1.35 -9.96 3.43
CA ASN A 90 -0.03 -10.57 3.37
C ASN A 90 0.90 -9.92 4.40
N PHE A 91 1.77 -10.72 4.99
CA PHE A 91 2.74 -10.29 6.00
C PHE A 91 4.15 -10.62 5.55
N TYR A 92 5.05 -9.65 5.64
CA TYR A 92 6.47 -9.80 5.32
C TYR A 92 7.26 -9.30 6.53
N THR A 93 7.96 -10.20 7.20
CA THR A 93 8.69 -9.89 8.44
C THR A 93 10.18 -10.13 8.24
N ALA A 94 11.01 -9.16 8.62
CA ALA A 94 12.45 -9.27 8.58
C ALA A 94 13.10 -8.58 9.78
N LEU A 95 14.28 -9.08 10.15
CA LEU A 95 15.15 -8.47 11.16
C LEU A 95 16.27 -7.73 10.44
N HIS A 96 16.53 -6.49 10.82
CA HIS A 96 17.65 -5.72 10.28
C HIS A 96 18.48 -5.08 11.39
N THR A 97 19.79 -5.04 11.18
CA THR A 97 20.73 -4.39 12.10
C THR A 97 21.48 -3.29 11.38
N TYR A 98 21.34 -2.06 11.90
CA TYR A 98 21.92 -0.86 11.36
C TYR A 98 23.36 -0.65 11.84
N PRO A 99 24.19 0.08 11.07
CA PRO A 99 25.59 0.33 11.43
C PRO A 99 25.77 1.29 12.62
N GLY A 100 24.71 2.02 13.01
CA GLY A 100 24.73 2.92 14.16
C GLY A 100 23.40 3.65 14.38
N ALA A 101 23.35 4.44 15.44
CA ALA A 101 22.19 5.27 15.76
C ALA A 101 22.07 6.43 14.77
N ALA A 102 20.98 6.45 14.01
CA ALA A 102 20.60 7.55 13.12
C ALA A 102 19.09 7.49 12.84
N THR A 103 18.64 8.39 11.96
CA THR A 103 17.30 8.32 11.38
C THR A 103 17.36 7.60 10.05
N PHE A 104 16.55 6.56 9.91
CA PHE A 104 16.47 5.73 8.71
C PHE A 104 15.06 5.76 8.13
N THR A 105 14.97 5.60 6.81
CA THR A 105 13.69 5.47 6.10
C THR A 105 13.66 4.12 5.43
N ILE A 106 12.80 3.23 5.93
CA ILE A 106 12.51 1.95 5.29
C ILE A 106 11.51 2.22 4.19
N SER A 107 11.69 1.60 3.03
CA SER A 107 10.72 1.68 1.95
C SER A 107 10.71 0.43 1.09
N PHE A 108 9.62 0.21 0.38
CA PHE A 108 9.60 -0.71 -0.73
C PHE A 108 8.74 -0.15 -1.87
N ILE A 109 9.04 -0.62 -3.07
CA ILE A 109 8.32 -0.23 -4.29
C ILE A 109 7.76 -1.50 -4.92
N ASP A 110 6.45 -1.55 -5.08
CA ASP A 110 5.77 -2.55 -5.91
C ASP A 110 5.41 -1.90 -7.26
N PRO A 111 6.23 -2.12 -8.31
CA PRO A 111 5.89 -1.67 -9.64
C PRO A 111 4.67 -2.48 -10.12
N ASN A 112 3.51 -1.84 -10.07
CA ASN A 112 2.26 -2.37 -10.63
C ASN A 112 2.52 -2.84 -12.07
N ARG A 113 2.13 -4.07 -12.42
CA ARG A 113 2.17 -4.52 -13.81
C ARG A 113 1.05 -5.51 -14.11
N ILE A 114 0.08 -5.07 -14.91
CA ILE A 114 -0.43 -5.83 -16.06
C ILE A 114 -0.71 -4.84 -17.20
N GLY A 115 -0.01 -5.00 -18.32
CA GLY A 115 -0.37 -4.38 -19.59
C GLY A 115 -1.63 -5.01 -20.19
N GLY A 116 -2.50 -4.19 -20.77
CA GLY A 116 -3.73 -4.65 -21.44
C GLY A 116 -5.01 -3.91 -21.04
N ILE A 117 -4.95 -2.84 -20.25
CA ILE A 117 -6.13 -2.01 -19.95
C ILE A 117 -6.36 -1.01 -21.09
N LEU A 118 -7.45 -1.24 -21.82
CA LEU A 118 -7.90 -0.54 -23.03
C LEU A 118 -8.58 0.81 -22.73
N ASN A 119 -8.20 1.53 -21.68
CA ASN A 119 -8.97 2.72 -21.27
C ASN A 119 -8.19 3.90 -20.69
N VAL A 120 -6.87 3.97 -20.90
CA VAL A 120 -6.10 5.21 -20.69
C VAL A 120 -5.06 5.32 -21.80
N ASN A 121 -5.17 6.35 -22.63
CA ASN A 121 -4.24 6.78 -23.70
C ASN A 121 -3.26 5.73 -24.25
N TYR A 122 -3.63 5.14 -25.39
CA TYR A 122 -2.68 4.58 -26.34
C TYR A 122 -1.58 5.62 -26.64
N PRO A 123 -0.27 5.35 -26.43
CA PRO A 123 0.36 4.06 -26.14
C PRO A 123 0.92 3.87 -24.71
N ASN A 124 0.73 4.81 -23.77
CA ASN A 124 1.43 4.77 -22.46
C ASN A 124 0.50 5.12 -21.28
N SER A 125 -0.35 4.17 -20.85
CA SER A 125 -0.96 4.22 -19.52
C SER A 125 0.08 3.74 -18.51
N ILE A 126 0.86 4.68 -17.99
CA ILE A 126 1.97 4.41 -17.06
C ILE A 126 1.42 3.90 -15.73
N ASP A 127 1.97 2.75 -15.33
CA ASP A 127 1.84 2.11 -14.01
C ASP A 127 2.17 3.11 -12.89
N ILE A 128 1.22 3.44 -12.01
CA ILE A 128 1.56 4.15 -10.76
C ILE A 128 2.12 3.10 -9.80
N PRO A 129 3.41 3.12 -9.42
CA PRO A 129 3.96 2.14 -8.48
C PRO A 129 3.31 2.32 -7.10
N PHE A 130 3.04 1.21 -6.43
CA PHE A 130 2.64 1.25 -5.03
C PHE A 130 3.90 1.40 -4.18
N PHE A 131 4.03 2.55 -3.51
CA PHE A 131 5.18 2.90 -2.69
C PHE A 131 4.76 3.04 -1.24
N LEU A 132 5.49 2.40 -0.33
CA LEU A 132 5.35 2.62 1.11
C LEU A 132 6.70 2.98 1.70
N SER A 133 6.68 3.93 2.63
CA SER A 133 7.84 4.27 3.44
C SER A 133 7.46 4.57 4.89
N THR A 134 8.38 4.31 5.80
CA THR A 134 8.30 4.74 7.19
C THR A 134 9.66 5.21 7.65
N THR A 135 9.69 6.31 8.41
CA THR A 135 10.92 6.91 8.94
C THR A 135 10.93 6.75 10.44
N PHE A 136 12.07 6.37 10.98
CA PHE A 136 12.26 6.21 12.42
C PHE A 136 13.67 6.57 12.83
N THR A 137 13.84 6.87 14.11
CA THR A 137 15.13 7.17 14.72
C THR A 137 15.47 6.07 15.71
N LEU A 138 16.64 5.45 15.56
CA LEU A 138 17.18 4.54 16.56
C LEU A 138 17.63 5.37 17.76
N LEU A 139 16.98 5.15 18.90
CA LEU A 139 17.29 5.84 20.14
C LEU A 139 18.30 5.04 20.95
N ASP A 140 19.10 5.77 21.74
CA ASP A 140 20.00 5.14 22.72
C ASP A 140 19.16 4.54 23.85
N GLN A 141 19.20 3.21 23.95
CA GLN A 141 18.42 2.43 24.91
C GLN A 141 18.77 2.76 26.37
N GLN A 142 20.00 3.25 26.65
CA GLN A 142 20.41 3.59 28.02
C GLN A 142 19.75 4.87 28.54
N PHE A 143 19.28 5.75 27.65
CA PHE A 143 18.75 7.06 28.05
C PHE A 143 17.30 7.32 27.61
N GLN A 144 16.82 6.62 26.56
CA GLN A 144 15.58 7.01 25.87
C GLN A 144 14.56 5.86 25.67
N GLY A 145 14.92 4.61 26.00
CA GLY A 145 14.04 3.44 25.87
C GLY A 145 13.89 2.93 24.41
N TYR A 146 12.90 2.07 24.17
CA TYR A 146 12.65 1.46 22.85
C TYR A 146 11.74 2.34 21.98
N ASN A 147 12.08 2.49 20.70
CA ASN A 147 11.22 3.13 19.71
C ASN A 147 10.43 2.10 18.90
N ASN A 148 9.10 2.18 18.90
CA ASN A 148 8.21 1.27 18.17
C ASN A 148 7.23 2.09 17.35
N SER A 149 6.89 1.63 16.14
CA SER A 149 5.85 2.27 15.33
C SER A 149 4.50 2.20 16.04
N ALA A 150 3.67 3.23 15.87
CA ALA A 150 2.25 3.11 16.16
C ALA A 150 1.64 2.01 15.28
N VAL A 151 0.93 1.07 15.89
CA VAL A 151 0.15 0.05 15.16
C VAL A 151 -1.21 0.66 14.87
N LEU A 152 -1.60 0.71 13.59
CA LEU A 152 -2.94 1.17 13.22
C LEU A 152 -3.96 0.14 13.76
N LEU A 153 -4.79 0.57 14.71
CA LEU A 153 -5.83 -0.28 15.31
C LEU A 153 -6.98 -0.58 14.34
N GLN A 154 -7.06 0.15 13.24
CA GLN A 154 -8.00 -0.07 12.16
C GLN A 154 -7.20 -0.30 10.88
N PRO A 155 -7.43 -1.40 10.15
CA PRO A 155 -6.78 -1.60 8.87
C PRO A 155 -7.11 -0.38 7.99
N PRO A 156 -6.13 0.18 7.25
CA PRO A 156 -6.34 1.32 6.34
C PRO A 156 -7.14 0.92 5.09
N ILE A 157 -8.23 0.19 5.29
CA ILE A 157 -9.24 -0.15 4.29
C ILE A 157 -10.38 0.82 4.56
N ASP A 158 -10.36 1.96 3.90
CA ASP A 158 -11.50 2.85 3.89
C ASP A 158 -12.49 2.37 2.81
N ILE A 159 -13.64 1.86 3.25
CA ILE A 159 -14.76 1.53 2.36
C ILE A 159 -15.68 2.74 2.31
N GLY A 160 -15.45 3.61 1.32
CA GLY A 160 -16.41 4.63 0.93
C GLY A 160 -17.73 3.99 0.51
N CYS A 161 -18.66 3.86 1.45
CA CYS A 161 -20.04 3.54 1.13
C CYS A 161 -20.70 4.79 0.55
N VAL A 162 -21.14 4.72 -0.72
CA VAL A 162 -21.93 5.78 -1.33
C VAL A 162 -23.16 6.06 -0.44
N ASN A 163 -23.33 7.32 0.00
CA ASN A 163 -24.39 7.81 0.89
C ASN A 163 -24.34 7.37 2.37
N LYS A 164 -23.17 7.13 2.96
CA LYS A 164 -23.02 7.01 4.42
C LYS A 164 -22.16 8.15 4.98
N LEU A 165 -22.61 8.76 6.08
CA LEU A 165 -21.80 9.71 6.85
C LEU A 165 -20.69 8.96 7.59
N PHE A 166 -19.48 9.48 7.46
CA PHE A 166 -18.29 9.02 8.19
C PHE A 166 -18.28 9.59 9.61
N TYR A 167 -17.98 8.74 10.59
CA TYR A 167 -17.56 9.17 11.91
C TYR A 167 -16.10 8.78 12.10
N SER A 168 -15.25 9.78 12.34
CA SER A 168 -13.86 9.66 12.77
C SER A 168 -13.77 9.35 14.26
#